data_AF-A0A7V5C167-F1
#
_entry.id   AF-A0A7V5C167-F1
#
_cell.length_a   1.000
_cell.length_b   1.000
_cell.length_c   1.000
_cell.angle_alpha   90.00
_cell.angle_beta   90.00
_cell.angle_gamma   90.00
#
_symmetry.space_group_name_H-M   'P 1'
#
loop_
_entity.id
_entity.type
_entity.pdbx_description
1 polymer ?
#
loop_
_entity_poly.entity_id
_entity_poly.type
_entity_poly.pdbx_seq_one_letter_code
_entity_poly.pdbx_strand_id
1 'polypeptide(L)' 'MTTLLHELERTGGRYGLQAICEGGGTANATIIERLD' A
#
# COMPACT_ATOMS: atom_id res chain seq x y z
N MET A 1 2.71 -5.60 -0.53
CA MET A 1 3.44 -4.40 -1.00
C MET A 1 3.65 -4.44 -2.51
N THR A 2 4.30 -5.47 -3.05
CA THR A 2 4.59 -5.62 -4.49
C THR A 2 3.39 -5.44 -5.42
N THR A 3 2.24 -6.08 -5.11
CA THR A 3 1.01 -5.92 -5.90
C THR A 3 0.52 -4.47 -5.94
N LEU A 4 0.53 -3.77 -4.80
CA LEU A 4 0.10 -2.37 -4.73
C LEU A 4 1.04 -1.46 -5.54
N LEU A 5 2.35 -1.68 -5.46
CA LEU A 5 3.33 -0.90 -6.24
C LEU A 5 3.14 -1.08 -7.75
N HIS A 6 3.00 -2.32 -8.22
CA HIS A 6 2.72 -2.57 -9.64
C HIS A 6 1.38 -1.99 -10.09
N GLU A 7 0.37 -1.98 -9.22
CA GLU A 7 -0.90 -1.36 -9.57
C GLU A 7 -0.82 0.17 -9.65
N LEU A 8 -0.07 0.81 -8.76
CA LEU A 8 0.20 2.25 -8.85
C LEU A 8 0.98 2.58 -10.14
N GLU A 9 1.94 1.75 -10.53
CA GLU A 9 2.68 1.90 -11.80
C GLU A 9 1.74 1.74 -13.01
N ARG A 10 0.96 0.65 -13.06
CA ARG A 10 0.05 0.34 -14.17
C ARG A 10 -1.02 1.42 -14.39
N THR A 11 -1.48 2.04 -13.31
CA THR A 11 -2.56 3.04 -13.35
C THR A 11 -2.06 4.49 -13.36
N GLY A 12 -0.76 4.72 -13.19
CA GLY A 12 -0.20 6.06 -12.96
C GLY A 12 -0.60 6.65 -11.60
N GLY A 13 -1.04 5.84 -10.64
CA GLY A 13 -1.39 6.27 -9.30
C GLY A 13 -0.18 6.77 -8.50
N ARG A 14 -0.39 7.80 -7.68
CA ARG A 14 0.66 8.40 -6.83
C ARG A 14 0.66 7.86 -5.41
N TYR A 15 -0.50 7.66 -4.80
CA TYR A 15 -0.62 7.22 -3.41
C TYR A 15 -1.41 5.91 -3.32
N GLY A 16 -0.95 5.00 -2.46
CA GLY A 16 -1.65 3.77 -2.11
C GLY A 16 -1.63 3.52 -0.61
N LEU A 17 -2.67 2.85 -0.11
CA LEU A 17 -2.76 2.40 1.28
C LEU A 17 -2.64 0.88 1.33
N GLN A 18 -1.63 0.40 2.05
CA GLN A 18 -1.58 -0.99 2.47
C GLN A 18 -1.98 -1.07 3.94
N ALA A 19 -3.01 -1.87 4.24
CA ALA A 19 -3.40 -2.18 5.60
C ALA A 19 -3.48 -3.70 5.79
N ILE A 20 -3.22 -4.15 7.02
CA ILE A 20 -3.34 -5.56 7.41
C ILE A 20 -3.79 -5.66 8.86
N CYS A 21 -4.63 -6.65 9.16
CA CYS A 21 -4.94 -7.01 10.53
C CYS A 21 -3.78 -7.80 11.15
N GLU A 22 -3.64 -7.69 12.46
CA GLU A 22 -2.63 -8.43 13.21
C GLU A 22 -3.29 -9.17 14.38
N GLY A 23 -2.80 -10.40 14.63
CA GLY A 23 -3.23 -11.16 15.80
C GLY A 23 -2.95 -10.37 17.07
N GLY A 24 -3.88 -10.38 18.02
CA GLY A 24 -3.82 -9.53 19.22
C GLY A 24 -4.74 -8.31 19.17
N GLY A 25 -5.54 -8.16 18.09
CA GLY A 25 -6.57 -7.12 17.99
C GLY A 25 -6.03 -5.77 17.52
N THR A 26 -4.91 -5.78 16.80
CA THR A 26 -4.29 -4.59 16.21
C THR A 26 -4.31 -4.65 14.69
N ALA A 27 -3.89 -3.55 14.06
CA ALA A 27 -3.72 -3.47 12.63
C ALA A 27 -2.62 -2.47 12.31
N ASN A 28 -1.87 -2.77 11.24
CA ASN A 28 -0.88 -1.87 10.69
C ASN A 28 -1.36 -1.26 9.39
N ALA A 29 -0.97 -0.02 9.15
CA ALA A 29 -1.28 0.74 7.95
C ALA A 29 -0.04 1.47 7.45
N THR A 30 0.16 1.47 6.15
CA THR A 30 1.29 2.14 5.50
C THR A 30 0.79 2.89 4.27
N ILE A 31 1.03 4.19 4.25
CA ILE A 31 0.82 5.02 3.06
C ILE A 31 2.09 4.93 2.23
N ILE A 32 1.92 4.59 0.95
CA ILE A 32 3.00 4.50 -0.03
C ILE A 32 2.79 5.63 -1.03
N GLU A 33 3.83 6.44 -1.22
CA GLU A 33 3.93 7.37 -2.34
C GLU A 33 4.83 6.74 -3.41
N ARG A 34 4.31 6.56 -4.62
CA ARG A 34 5.11 6.19 -5.78
C ARG A 34 5.87 7.43 -6.24
N LEU A 35 7.18 7.37 -6.12
CA LEU A 35 8.07 8.38 -6.69
C LEU A 35 8.25 8.09 -8.19
N ASP A 36 8.36 9.16 -8.97
CA ASP A 36 8.77 9.09 -10.38
C ASP A 36 10.30 9.13 -10.49
#